data_AF-A0A1H2I4G2-F1
#
_entry.id   AF-A0A1H2I4G2-F1
#
_cell.length_a   1.000
_cell.length_b   1.000
_cell.length_c   1.000
_cell.angle_alpha   90.00
_cell.angle_beta   90.00
_cell.angle_gamma   90.00
#
_symmetry.space_group_name_H-M   'P 1'
#
loop_
_entity.id
_entity.type
_entity.pdbx_description
1 polymer ?
#
loop_
_entity_poly.entity_id
_entity_poly.type
_entity_poly.pdbx_seq_one_letter_code
_entity_poly.pdbx_strand_id
1 'polypeptide(L)'
;MKGKLILLAGAAVGYVLGTRAGRQRYEQLKGRADAMWHDPKVQQKVADAQQAVRDRAPELQEKLTDAASRATDKVRTTVQRHDTDADVPEVSAHGRNGHNPPG
;
A
#
# COMPACT_ATOMS: atom_id res chain seq x y z
N MET A 1 4.16 20.59 4.43
CA MET A 1 3.71 19.56 3.44
C MET A 1 4.81 18.57 2.99
N LYS A 2 5.99 18.53 3.62
CA LYS A 2 7.17 17.78 3.14
C LYS A 2 6.99 16.26 3.19
N GLY A 3 6.33 15.73 4.22
CA GLY A 3 6.12 14.27 4.39
C GLY A 3 5.20 13.64 3.34
N LYS A 4 4.21 14.39 2.83
CA LYS A 4 3.28 13.89 1.79
C LYS A 4 3.99 13.65 0.46
N LEU A 5 4.97 14.49 0.12
CA LEU A 5 5.75 14.36 -1.12
C LEU A 5 6.64 13.12 -1.07
N ILE A 6 7.29 12.86 0.07
CA ILE A 6 8.11 11.66 0.26
C ILE A 6 7.24 10.40 0.18
N LEU A 7 6.05 10.41 0.79
CA LEU A 7 5.10 9.30 0.72
C LEU A 7 4.65 9.03 -0.73
N LEU A 8 4.27 10.07 -1.47
CA LEU A 8 3.88 9.97 -2.88
C LEU A 8 5.02 9.44 -3.76
N ALA A 9 6.23 9.96 -3.58
CA ALA A 9 7.40 9.49 -4.32
C ALA A 9 7.70 8.01 -4.01
N GLY A 10 7.68 7.63 -2.73
CA GLY A 10 7.87 6.24 -2.31
C GLY A 10 6.80 5.30 -2.86
N ALA A 11 5.52 5.72 -2.85
CA ALA A 11 4.42 4.94 -3.42
C ALA A 11 4.55 4.76 -4.94
N ALA A 12 4.94 5.81 -5.67
CA ALA A 12 5.18 5.73 -7.11
C ALA A 12 6.32 4.75 -7.44
N VAL A 13 7.45 4.84 -6.72
CA VAL A 13 8.57 3.91 -6.88
C VAL A 13 8.14 2.48 -6.54
N GLY A 14 7.44 2.28 -5.42
CA GLY A 14 6.93 0.97 -5.01
C GLY A 14 5.95 0.37 -6.02
N TYR A 15 5.07 1.17 -6.63
CA TYR A 15 4.16 0.72 -7.68
C TYR A 15 4.90 0.27 -8.93
N VAL A 16 5.91 1.02 -9.37
CA VAL A 16 6.68 0.66 -10.57
C VAL A 16 7.49 -0.63 -10.35
N LEU A 17 8.02 -0.84 -9.14
CA LEU A 17 8.79 -2.04 -8.79
C LEU A 17 7.88 -3.25 -8.48
N GLY A 18 6.71 -3.03 -7.88
CA GLY A 18 5.78 -4.10 -7.46
C GLY A 18 4.80 -4.55 -8.54
N THR A 19 4.56 -3.73 -9.57
CA THR A 19 3.65 -4.09 -10.66
C THR A 19 4.39 -4.63 -11.88
N ARG A 20 3.82 -5.65 -12.53
CA ARG A 20 4.41 -6.26 -13.73
C ARG A 20 4.55 -5.28 -14.90
N ALA A 21 3.63 -4.32 -15.00
CA ALA A 21 3.62 -3.29 -16.04
C ALA A 21 4.66 -2.16 -15.81
N GLY A 22 5.10 -1.95 -14.57
CA GLY A 22 6.07 -0.90 -14.25
C GLY A 22 7.45 -1.14 -14.86
N ARG A 23 7.89 -2.40 -14.97
CA ARG A 23 9.20 -2.75 -15.57
C ARG A 23 9.36 -2.26 -17.01
N GLN A 24 8.32 -2.36 -17.85
CA GLN A 24 8.39 -1.89 -19.25
C GLN A 24 8.63 -0.38 -19.37
N ARG A 25 8.14 0.42 -18.41
CA ARG A 25 8.38 1.86 -18.35
C ARG A 25 9.76 2.17 -17.74
N TYR A 26 10.22 1.33 -16.82
CA TYR A 26 11.54 1.46 -16.20
C TYR A 26 12.66 1.22 -17.21
N GLU A 27 12.52 0.22 -18.09
CA GLU A 27 13.53 -0.08 -19.11
C GLU A 27 13.76 1.08 -20.08
N GLN A 28 12.71 1.82 -20.42
CA GLN A 28 12.81 3.01 -21.27
C GLN A 28 13.53 4.18 -20.59
N LEU A 29 13.43 4.28 -19.26
CA LEU A 29 14.05 5.37 -18.49
C LEU A 29 15.42 4.98 -17.90
N LYS A 30 15.77 3.69 -17.92
CA LYS A 30 16.98 3.13 -17.30
C LYS A 30 18.25 3.88 -17.71
N GLY A 31 18.41 4.21 -19.00
CA GLY A 31 19.60 4.92 -19.48
C GLY A 31 19.80 6.32 -18.86
N ARG A 32 18.71 7.04 -18.54
CA ARG A 32 18.80 8.34 -17.86
C ARG A 32 18.96 8.18 -16.35
N ALA A 33 18.29 7.19 -15.78
CA ALA A 33 18.46 6.84 -14.37
C ALA A 33 19.89 6.44 -14.05
N ASP A 34 20.53 5.68 -14.94
CA ASP A 34 21.91 5.20 -14.80
C ASP A 34 22.92 6.35 -14.79
N ALA A 35 22.76 7.34 -15.66
CA ALA A 35 23.60 8.55 -15.67
C ALA A 35 23.48 9.35 -14.36
N MET A 36 22.26 9.47 -13.81
CA MET A 36 22.04 10.15 -12.52
C MET A 36 22.57 9.31 -11.34
N TRP A 37 22.51 7.98 -11.44
CA TRP A 37 23.03 7.08 -10.42
C TRP A 37 24.56 7.16 -10.28
N HIS A 38 25.25 7.39 -11.39
CA HIS A 38 26.69 7.57 -11.43
C HIS A 38 27.16 8.97 -10.96
N ASP A 39 26.27 9.93 -10.69
CA ASP A 39 26.67 11.25 -10.20
C ASP A 39 27.25 11.16 -8.77
N PRO A 40 28.43 11.75 -8.50
CA PRO A 40 29.06 11.74 -7.18
C PRO A 40 28.18 12.34 -6.07
N LYS A 41 27.30 13.29 -6.40
CA LYS A 41 26.34 13.87 -5.43
C LYS A 41 25.31 12.84 -4.99
N VAL A 42 24.85 11.99 -5.91
CA VAL A 42 23.90 10.92 -5.59
C VAL A 42 24.58 9.86 -4.72
N GLN A 43 25.80 9.47 -5.06
CA GLN A 43 26.58 8.52 -4.26
C GLN A 43 26.82 9.02 -2.83
N GLN A 44 27.19 10.29 -2.65
CA GLN A 44 27.36 10.88 -1.31
C GLN A 44 26.04 10.86 -0.51
N LYS A 45 24.92 11.27 -1.12
CA LYS A 45 23.61 11.24 -0.46
C LYS A 45 23.19 9.83 -0.07
N VAL A 46 23.49 8.84 -0.91
CA VAL A 46 23.23 7.42 -0.64
C VAL A 46 24.11 6.91 0.49
N ALA A 47 25.38 7.31 0.54
CA ALA A 47 26.29 6.96 1.63
C ALA A 47 25.83 7.54 2.97
N ASP A 48 25.50 8.84 3.01
CA ASP A 48 24.95 9.51 4.19
C ASP A 48 23.66 8.82 4.69
N ALA A 49 22.77 8.51 3.76
CA ALA A 49 21.52 7.81 4.06
C ALA A 49 21.77 6.39 4.59
N GLN A 50 22.71 5.64 3.99
CA GLN A 50 23.07 4.30 4.47
C GLN A 50 23.64 4.34 5.88
N GLN A 51 24.46 5.34 6.20
CA GLN A 51 25.02 5.48 7.53
C GLN A 51 23.93 5.77 8.56
N ALA A 52 23.05 6.74 8.27
CA ALA A 52 21.91 7.06 9.12
C ALA A 52 20.96 5.87 9.31
N VAL A 53 20.77 5.03 8.29
CA VAL A 53 19.97 3.81 8.37
C VAL A 53 20.67 2.75 9.21
N ARG A 54 21.99 2.57 9.07
CA ARG A 54 22.76 1.59 9.86
C ARG A 54 22.76 1.93 11.35
N ASP A 55 22.94 3.20 11.69
CA ASP A 55 22.90 3.66 13.08
C ASP A 55 21.53 3.45 13.74
N ARG A 56 20.46 3.38 12.93
CA ARG A 56 19.07 3.27 13.38
C ARG A 56 18.44 1.92 13.01
N ALA A 57 19.21 0.98 12.48
CA ALA A 57 18.70 -0.23 11.83
C ALA A 57 17.71 -1.04 12.69
N PRO A 58 18.02 -1.37 13.98
CA PRO A 58 17.09 -2.13 14.81
C PRO A 58 15.79 -1.35 15.10
N GLU A 59 15.88 -0.05 15.39
CA GLU A 59 14.70 0.80 15.64
C GLU A 59 13.84 0.99 14.38
N LEU A 60 14.47 1.05 13.20
CA LEU A 60 13.79 1.20 11.92
C LEU A 60 13.00 -0.05 11.57
N GLN A 61 13.53 -1.24 11.82
CA GLN A 61 12.87 -2.50 11.48
C GLN A 61 11.56 -2.70 12.25
N GLU A 62 11.57 -2.44 13.56
CA GLU A 62 10.35 -2.48 14.38
C GLU A 62 9.34 -1.42 13.93
N LYS A 63 9.78 -0.17 13.75
CA LYS A 63 8.89 0.93 13.33
C LYS A 63 8.30 0.71 11.94
N LEU A 64 9.08 0.14 11.02
CA LEU A 64 8.61 -0.23 9.69
C LEU A 64 7.58 -1.35 9.75
N THR A 65 7.82 -2.38 10.58
CA THR A 65 6.89 -3.51 10.75
C THR A 65 5.56 -3.03 11.34
N ASP A 66 5.60 -2.24 12.41
CA ASP A 66 4.40 -1.70 13.06
C ASP A 66 3.61 -0.77 12.11
N ALA A 67 4.32 0.12 11.39
CA ALA A 67 3.71 0.99 10.39
C ALA A 67 3.10 0.20 9.21
N ALA A 68 3.76 -0.86 8.75
CA ALA A 68 3.27 -1.72 7.68
C ALA A 68 2.01 -2.49 8.09
N SER A 69 1.98 -3.05 9.30
CA SER A 69 0.79 -3.71 9.86
C SER A 69 -0.39 -2.73 9.90
N ARG A 70 -0.20 -1.54 10.49
CA ARG A 70 -1.26 -0.51 10.55
C ARG A 70 -1.74 -0.06 9.17
N ALA A 71 -0.84 0.10 8.21
CA ALA A 71 -1.20 0.45 6.85
C ALA A 71 -2.04 -0.67 6.20
N THR A 72 -1.65 -1.92 6.40
CA THR A 72 -2.37 -3.10 5.92
C THR A 72 -3.76 -3.20 6.54
N ASP A 73 -3.89 -3.01 7.86
CA ASP A 73 -5.18 -3.00 8.56
C ASP A 73 -6.10 -1.88 8.09
N LYS A 74 -5.56 -0.66 7.87
CA LYS A 74 -6.34 0.44 7.31
C LYS A 74 -6.83 0.14 5.90
N VAL A 75 -5.98 -0.40 5.04
CA VAL A 75 -6.37 -0.77 3.68
C VAL A 75 -7.43 -1.88 3.74
N ARG A 76 -7.24 -2.91 4.57
CA ARG A 76 -8.20 -4.00 4.74
C ARG A 76 -9.56 -3.50 5.24
N THR A 77 -9.59 -2.63 6.24
CA THR A 77 -10.84 -2.07 6.77
C THR A 77 -11.55 -1.11 5.81
N THR A 78 -10.82 -0.43 4.91
CA THR A 78 -11.42 0.36 3.83
C THR A 78 -11.95 -0.52 2.70
N VAL A 79 -11.19 -1.54 2.29
CA VAL A 79 -11.63 -2.50 1.26
C VAL A 79 -12.84 -3.29 1.75
N GLN A 80 -12.79 -3.80 2.99
CA GLN A 80 -13.87 -4.59 3.57
C GLN A 80 -15.14 -3.79 3.86
N ARG A 81 -15.04 -2.46 4.04
CA ARG A 81 -16.22 -1.58 4.10
C ARG A 81 -16.97 -1.48 2.79
N HIS A 82 -16.34 -1.80 1.66
CA HIS A 82 -16.95 -1.70 0.34
C HIS A 82 -17.64 -2.99 -0.11
N ASP A 83 -17.44 -4.11 0.60
CA ASP A 83 -18.11 -5.39 0.34
C ASP A 83 -19.34 -5.63 1.22
N THR A 84 -19.61 -4.77 2.23
CA THR A 84 -20.79 -4.93 3.14
C THR A 84 -22.02 -4.12 2.69
N ASP A 85 -21.93 -3.36 1.61
CA ASP A 85 -23.08 -2.64 0.99
C ASP A 85 -23.54 -3.27 -0.35
N ALA A 86 -22.95 -4.41 -0.74
CA ALA A 86 -23.36 -5.19 -1.91
C ALA A 86 -23.68 -6.63 -1.49
N ASP A 87 -24.90 -6.84 -0.99
CA ASP A 87 -25.79 -7.99 -1.25
C ASP A 87 -26.62 -8.36 -0.01
N VAL A 88 -27.78 -7.70 0.14
CA VAL A 88 -29.08 -8.37 0.27
C VAL A 88 -30.19 -7.37 -0.03
N PRO A 89 -30.77 -7.33 -1.25
CA PRO A 89 -32.17 -7.00 -1.36
C PRO A 89 -32.94 -8.18 -0.78
N GLU A 90 -33.32 -8.11 0.50
CA GLU A 90 -34.36 -9.00 1.04
C GLU A 90 -35.71 -8.61 0.41
N VAL A 91 -35.87 -8.97 -0.86
CA VAL A 91 -37.17 -9.11 -1.51
C VAL A 91 -37.53 -10.59 -1.46
N SER A 92 -38.25 -10.98 -0.41
CA SER A 92 -39.13 -12.13 -0.46
C SER A 92 -40.27 -11.98 0.52
N ALA A 93 -41.31 -11.30 0.02
CA ALA A 93 -42.67 -11.64 0.37
C ALA A 93 -42.85 -13.17 0.26
N HIS A 94 -42.95 -13.86 1.39
CA HIS A 94 -43.48 -15.23 1.44
C HIS A 94 -44.67 -15.23 2.41
N GLY A 95 -45.83 -14.94 1.83
CA GLY A 95 -47.10 -15.28 2.45
C GLY A 95 -47.25 -16.80 2.55
N ARG A 96 -48.04 -17.20 3.57
CA ARG A 96 -48.48 -18.56 3.92
C ARG A 96 -47.51 -19.37 4.76
N ASN A 97 -47.81 -19.43 6.07
CA ASN A 97 -48.13 -20.72 6.65
C ASN A 97 -49.06 -20.56 7.85
N GLY A 98 -50.26 -21.13 7.74
CA GLY A 98 -51.28 -21.12 8.78
C GLY A 98 -50.86 -22.00 9.95
N HIS A 99 -51.18 -21.54 11.17
CA HIS A 99 -51.24 -22.36 12.36
C HIS A 99 -52.58 -22.09 13.05
N ASN A 100 -53.36 -23.16 13.18
CA ASN A 100 -54.66 -23.19 13.83
C ASN A 100 -54.46 -23.48 15.33
N PRO A 101 -55.09 -22.77 16.28
CA PRO A 101 -55.05 -23.14 17.68
C PRO A 101 -56.15 -24.17 18.01
N PRO A 102 -55.90 -25.21 18.83
CA PRO A 102 -56.96 -26.06 19.37
C PRO A 102 -57.73 -25.31 20.47
N GLY A 103 -59.04 -25.57 20.54
CA GLY A 103 -59.99 -24.94 21.46
C GLY A 103 -60.01 -25.49 22.88
#